data_AF-A0A1I5PQ65-F1
#
_entry.id   AF-A0A1I5PQ65-F1
#
_cell.length_a   1.000
_cell.length_b   1.000
_cell.length_c   1.000
_cell.angle_alpha   90.00
_cell.angle_beta   90.00
_cell.angle_gamma   90.00
#
_symmetry.space_group_name_H-M   'P 1'
#
loop_
_entity.id
_entity.type
_entity.pdbx_description
1 polymer ?
#
loop_
_entity_poly.entity_id
_entity_poly.type
_entity_poly.pdbx_seq_one_letter_code
_entity_poly.pdbx_strand_id
1 'polypeptide(L)'
;MSRPLTRAKMLENAAFLRILARTGNAKGAAEAVGVSHSVFYRRRQAHPDFAQRWDAAMAAGQARMRRARITGRDGGGSARGPGRADEPHRTLGGEPVTVRAAGGRLQVRRAHPNKLTRACEQAFLAALSATANIALSAAAAGASTNAFRTRRATNPAFAREMRLALQAGYERVEAALLESWHPGAREDEAWRSNEAPPMPAMTANQALQLLYLHQKEARLTAMPAWWAQRAGETGDLHDARLRDQYLARLAAEAEDRLLATVMRNDRSAEIRHGRGMDDDAPVLPALDQVTGWSRADPDKVPADGSRALFGGHRVEHLTPEEKALARRGRRMTKRGG
;
A
#
# COMPACT_ATOMS: atom_id res chain seq x y z
N MET A 1 41.63 20.04 45.11
CA MET A 1 41.35 18.59 45.07
C MET A 1 39.97 18.35 45.68
N SER A 2 39.10 17.60 45.00
CA SER A 2 37.74 17.33 45.48
C SER A 2 37.77 16.38 46.68
N ARG A 3 36.91 16.65 47.68
CA ARG A 3 36.86 15.88 48.93
C ARG A 3 36.54 14.40 48.64
N PRO A 4 37.22 13.43 49.26
CA PRO A 4 36.98 12.01 48.98
C PRO A 4 35.52 11.62 49.28
N LEU A 5 34.95 10.78 48.41
CA LEU A 5 33.59 10.29 48.55
C LEU A 5 33.48 9.34 49.75
N THR A 6 32.39 9.44 50.50
CA THR A 6 32.09 8.46 51.54
C THR A 6 31.82 7.08 50.94
N ARG A 7 32.04 6.02 51.73
CA ARG A 7 31.83 4.63 51.30
C ARG A 7 30.42 4.40 50.72
N ALA A 8 29.39 5.00 51.31
CA ALA A 8 28.02 4.94 50.79
C ALA A 8 27.90 5.53 49.38
N LYS A 9 28.48 6.72 49.14
CA LYS A 9 28.48 7.36 47.81
C LYS A 9 29.27 6.56 46.78
N MET A 10 30.33 5.86 47.20
CA MET A 10 31.08 4.96 46.32
C MET A 10 30.23 3.76 45.89
N LEU A 11 29.45 3.17 46.81
CA LEU A 11 28.52 2.09 46.49
C LEU A 11 27.39 2.54 45.56
N GLU A 12 26.81 3.72 45.80
CA GLU A 12 25.84 4.33 44.87
C GLU A 12 26.43 4.52 43.47
N ASN A 13 27.66 5.05 43.38
CA ASN A 13 28.36 5.23 42.11
C ASN A 13 28.59 3.88 41.41
N ALA A 14 28.97 2.83 42.14
CA ALA A 14 29.17 1.50 41.58
C ALA A 14 27.86 0.86 41.10
N ALA A 15 26.75 1.02 41.83
CA ALA A 15 25.42 0.58 41.40
C ALA A 15 24.98 1.32 40.13
N PHE A 16 25.14 2.65 40.10
CA PHE A 16 24.83 3.49 38.96
C PHE A 16 25.62 3.07 37.71
N LEU A 17 26.94 2.88 37.82
CA LEU A 17 27.80 2.51 36.69
C LEU A 17 27.45 1.13 36.12
N ARG A 18 27.06 0.16 36.97
CA ARG A 18 26.59 -1.16 36.51
C ARG A 18 25.33 -1.04 35.66
N ILE A 19 24.35 -0.25 36.10
CA ILE A 19 23.09 -0.05 35.36
C ILE A 19 23.33 0.77 34.08
N LEU A 20 24.22 1.75 34.13
CA LEU A 20 24.62 2.54 32.96
C LEU A 20 25.30 1.66 31.90
N ALA A 21 26.21 0.78 32.30
CA ALA A 21 26.84 -0.18 31.40
C ALA A 21 25.84 -1.15 30.76
N ARG A 22 24.71 -1.43 31.42
CA ARG A 22 23.66 -2.28 30.86
C ARG A 22 22.72 -1.53 29.91
N THR A 23 22.37 -0.28 30.23
CA THR A 23 21.23 0.43 29.60
C THR A 23 21.63 1.61 28.73
N GLY A 24 22.85 2.14 28.87
CA GLY A 24 23.33 3.35 28.19
C GLY A 24 22.53 4.62 28.52
N ASN A 25 21.63 4.56 29.51
CA ASN A 25 20.69 5.62 29.87
C ASN A 25 20.99 6.13 31.29
N ALA A 26 21.68 7.25 31.39
CA ALA A 26 22.07 7.84 32.68
C ALA A 26 20.87 8.25 33.55
N LYS A 27 19.80 8.78 32.93
CA LYS A 27 18.60 9.16 33.69
C LYS A 27 17.92 7.91 34.27
N GLY A 28 17.71 6.89 33.45
CA GLY A 28 17.13 5.62 33.90
C GLY A 28 18.01 4.88 34.92
N ALA A 29 19.34 4.96 34.79
CA ALA A 29 20.27 4.41 35.76
C ALA A 29 20.19 5.14 37.12
N ALA A 30 20.05 6.45 37.11
CA ALA A 30 19.90 7.25 38.32
C ALA A 30 18.56 6.97 39.03
N GLU A 31 17.46 6.90 38.26
CA GLU A 31 16.14 6.53 38.77
C GLU A 31 16.15 5.13 39.40
N ALA A 32 16.83 4.15 38.78
CA ALA A 32 16.95 2.81 39.33
C ALA A 32 17.77 2.72 40.63
N VAL A 33 18.66 3.68 40.87
CA VAL A 33 19.41 3.81 42.13
C VAL A 33 18.63 4.66 43.15
N GLY A 34 17.56 5.34 42.75
CA GLY A 34 16.76 6.22 43.62
C GLY A 34 17.41 7.59 43.89
N VAL A 35 18.37 8.01 43.07
CA VAL A 35 19.10 9.28 43.24
C VAL A 35 18.90 10.17 42.02
N SER A 36 18.76 11.49 42.22
CA SER A 36 18.63 12.44 41.11
C SER A 36 19.83 12.38 40.16
N HIS A 37 19.55 12.31 38.85
CA HIS A 37 20.60 12.22 37.81
C HIS A 37 21.63 13.37 37.89
N SER A 38 21.20 14.57 38.28
CA SER A 38 22.06 15.75 38.41
C SER A 38 23.17 15.55 39.43
N VAL A 39 22.94 14.72 40.46
CA VAL A 39 23.96 14.36 41.46
C VAL A 39 25.12 13.63 40.80
N PHE A 40 24.83 12.66 39.91
CA PHE A 40 25.88 11.91 39.23
C PHE A 40 26.63 12.75 38.20
N TYR A 41 25.98 13.71 37.53
CA TYR A 41 26.67 14.69 36.68
C TYR A 41 27.61 15.58 37.48
N ARG A 42 27.19 16.07 38.65
CA ARG A 42 28.06 16.85 39.55
C ARG A 42 29.24 16.01 40.04
N ARG A 43 29.01 14.74 40.41
CA ARG A 43 30.08 13.80 40.79
C ARG A 43 31.06 13.54 39.64
N ARG A 44 30.57 13.47 38.39
CA ARG A 44 31.41 13.33 37.19
C ARG A 44 32.31 14.54 36.97
N GLN A 45 31.82 15.75 37.21
CA GLN A 45 32.62 16.97 37.12
C GLN A 45 33.67 17.06 38.25
N ALA A 46 33.30 16.65 39.47
CA ALA A 46 34.17 16.78 40.63
C ALA A 46 35.25 15.68 40.73
N HIS A 47 35.00 14.47 40.22
CA HIS A 47 35.87 13.30 40.42
C HIS A 47 36.31 12.67 39.09
N PRO A 48 37.58 12.86 38.68
CA PRO A 48 38.11 12.32 37.42
C PRO A 48 37.98 10.80 37.30
N ASP A 49 38.25 10.05 38.37
CA ASP A 49 38.15 8.58 38.36
C ASP A 49 36.72 8.10 38.07
N PHE A 50 35.72 8.80 38.61
CA PHE A 50 34.32 8.48 38.33
C PHE A 50 33.96 8.84 36.88
N ALA A 51 34.52 9.92 36.34
CA ALA A 51 34.34 10.28 34.93
C ALA A 51 34.91 9.23 33.98
N GLN A 52 36.13 8.73 34.23
CA GLN A 52 36.72 7.66 33.43
C GLN A 52 35.88 6.38 33.48
N ARG A 53 35.44 5.97 34.68
CA ARG A 53 34.59 4.78 34.84
C ARG A 53 33.22 4.96 34.18
N TRP A 54 32.67 6.18 34.18
CA TRP A 54 31.45 6.52 33.45
C TRP A 54 31.62 6.34 31.95
N ASP A 55 32.70 6.87 31.39
CA ASP A 55 32.95 6.79 29.95
C ASP A 55 33.19 5.34 29.51
N ALA A 56 33.91 4.56 30.32
CA ALA A 56 34.06 3.12 30.13
C ALA A 56 32.71 2.37 30.19
N ALA A 57 31.86 2.68 31.18
CA ALA A 57 30.52 2.10 31.29
C ALA A 57 29.65 2.44 30.07
N MET A 58 29.67 3.70 29.62
CA MET A 58 28.97 4.12 28.41
C MET A 58 29.46 3.38 27.17
N ALA A 59 30.78 3.24 27.00
CA ALA A 59 31.38 2.50 25.90
C ALA A 59 30.97 1.02 25.91
N ALA A 60 31.02 0.37 27.08
CA ALA A 60 30.56 -1.01 27.25
C ALA A 60 29.08 -1.18 26.90
N GLY A 61 28.22 -0.26 27.33
CA GLY A 61 26.80 -0.27 26.98
C GLY A 61 26.55 -0.12 25.48
N GLN A 62 27.27 0.79 24.81
CA GLN A 62 27.18 0.93 23.36
C GLN A 62 27.67 -0.32 22.63
N ALA A 63 28.80 -0.89 23.06
CA ALA A 63 29.35 -2.11 22.48
C ALA A 63 28.39 -3.28 22.62
N ARG A 64 27.77 -3.45 23.79
CA ARG A 64 26.74 -4.46 24.04
C ARG A 64 25.55 -4.33 23.09
N MET A 65 25.00 -3.12 22.93
CA MET A 65 23.85 -2.90 22.04
C MET A 65 24.21 -3.04 20.55
N ARG A 66 25.43 -2.64 20.15
CA ARG A 66 25.94 -2.85 18.79
C ARG A 66 26.10 -4.35 18.51
N ARG A 67 26.69 -5.10 19.44
CA ARG A 67 26.83 -6.55 19.35
C ARG A 67 25.48 -7.23 19.26
N ALA A 68 24.51 -6.82 20.10
CA ALA A 68 23.15 -7.34 20.08
C ALA A 68 22.40 -7.06 18.76
N ARG A 69 22.70 -5.95 18.09
CA ARG A 69 22.23 -5.66 16.72
C ARG A 69 22.86 -6.56 15.67
N ILE A 70 24.18 -6.77 15.74
CA ILE A 70 24.94 -7.56 14.74
C ILE A 70 24.62 -9.05 14.86
N THR A 71 24.52 -9.58 16.08
CA THR A 71 24.13 -10.97 16.32
C THR A 71 22.64 -11.21 16.07
N GLY A 72 21.89 -10.17 15.65
CA GLY A 72 20.46 -10.20 15.41
C GLY A 72 19.66 -10.69 16.62
N ARG A 73 20.21 -10.57 17.82
CA ARG A 73 19.62 -11.14 19.03
C ARG A 73 18.78 -10.13 19.80
N ASP A 74 19.11 -8.84 19.84
CA ASP A 74 18.25 -7.88 20.54
C ASP A 74 18.40 -6.45 20.00
N GLY A 75 17.48 -6.06 19.13
CA GLY A 75 17.07 -4.67 18.97
C GLY A 75 15.83 -4.40 19.81
N GLY A 76 15.86 -4.63 21.13
CA GLY A 76 14.75 -4.30 22.03
C GLY A 76 13.40 -4.93 21.66
N GLY A 77 13.39 -6.26 21.50
CA GLY A 77 12.19 -7.08 21.34
C GLY A 77 12.55 -8.49 21.73
N SER A 78 11.81 -9.04 22.68
CA SER A 78 11.84 -10.46 23.04
C SER A 78 11.84 -11.36 21.78
N ALA A 79 12.58 -12.47 21.85
CA ALA A 79 12.47 -13.68 21.03
C ALA A 79 12.41 -13.53 19.49
N ARG A 80 13.56 -13.74 18.86
CA ARG A 80 13.66 -14.27 17.49
C ARG A 80 13.23 -15.75 17.47
N GLY A 81 11.94 -16.01 17.66
CA GLY A 81 11.26 -17.21 17.18
C GLY A 81 10.43 -16.87 15.94
N PRO A 82 9.97 -17.85 15.15
CA PRO A 82 8.85 -17.61 14.24
C PRO A 82 7.75 -16.95 15.09
N GLY A 83 7.22 -15.81 14.64
CA GLY A 83 6.37 -14.96 15.45
C GLY A 83 5.42 -15.79 16.29
N ARG A 84 5.57 -15.76 17.62
CA ARG A 84 4.53 -16.29 18.48
C ARG A 84 3.29 -15.49 18.10
N ALA A 85 2.24 -16.20 17.67
CA ALA A 85 0.97 -15.60 17.28
C ALA A 85 0.40 -14.64 18.36
N ASP A 86 0.92 -14.73 19.59
CA ASP A 86 0.52 -13.95 20.76
C ASP A 86 1.33 -12.66 21.04
N GLU A 87 2.31 -12.26 20.21
CA GLU A 87 2.95 -10.96 20.46
C GLU A 87 1.96 -9.80 20.22
N PRO A 88 1.72 -8.94 21.23
CA PRO A 88 0.74 -7.88 21.11
C PRO A 88 1.14 -6.90 20.00
N HIS A 89 0.19 -6.60 19.11
CA HIS A 89 0.39 -5.66 18.00
C HIS A 89 0.59 -4.20 18.46
N ARG A 90 0.43 -3.93 19.76
CA ARG A 90 0.65 -2.61 20.36
C ARG A 90 1.46 -2.73 21.64
N THR A 91 2.32 -1.75 21.89
CA THR A 91 3.05 -1.67 23.15
C THR A 91 2.11 -1.41 24.31
N LEU A 92 2.22 -2.17 25.41
CA LEU A 92 1.44 -1.93 26.63
C LEU A 92 1.98 -0.70 27.40
N GLY A 93 3.25 -0.36 27.16
CA GLY A 93 3.96 0.71 27.85
C GLY A 93 4.82 0.17 28.99
N GLY A 94 5.99 0.77 29.21
CA GLY A 94 6.94 0.31 30.25
C GLY A 94 7.95 -0.75 29.79
N GLU A 95 7.66 -1.47 28.71
CA GLU A 95 8.58 -2.46 28.10
C GLU A 95 9.93 -1.83 27.70
N PRO A 96 11.06 -2.52 27.86
CA PRO A 96 12.38 -1.98 27.50
C PRO A 96 12.60 -1.98 25.97
N VAL A 97 12.55 -0.80 25.35
CA VAL A 97 12.82 -0.58 23.93
C VAL A 97 14.18 0.10 23.72
N THR A 98 14.95 -0.40 22.75
CA THR A 98 16.23 0.21 22.37
C THR A 98 15.99 1.34 21.36
N VAL A 99 16.29 2.58 21.74
CA VAL A 99 16.09 3.78 20.95
C VAL A 99 17.44 4.41 20.59
N ARG A 100 17.55 4.99 19.39
CA ARG A 100 18.69 5.82 19.01
C ARG A 100 18.42 7.26 19.41
N ALA A 101 19.24 7.83 20.29
CA ALA A 101 19.17 9.23 20.66
C ALA A 101 19.58 10.13 19.49
N ALA A 102 19.22 11.42 19.54
CA ALA A 102 19.55 12.40 18.50
C ALA A 102 21.05 12.45 18.17
N GLY A 103 21.93 12.24 19.17
CA GLY A 103 23.38 12.13 18.98
C GLY A 103 23.88 10.76 18.51
N GLY A 104 23.03 9.92 17.90
CA GLY A 104 23.38 8.62 17.33
C GLY A 104 23.63 7.47 18.33
N ARG A 105 23.70 7.77 19.64
CA ARG A 105 23.92 6.81 20.74
C ARG A 105 22.69 5.91 20.96
N LEU A 106 22.91 4.63 21.24
CA LEU A 106 21.84 3.67 21.58
C LEU A 106 21.52 3.74 23.08
N GLN A 107 20.23 3.71 23.43
CA GLN A 107 19.75 3.75 24.80
C GLN A 107 18.58 2.80 24.98
N VAL A 108 18.51 2.11 26.11
CA VAL A 108 17.31 1.39 26.54
C VAL A 108 16.38 2.37 27.26
N ARG A 109 15.16 2.50 26.76
CA ARG A 109 14.08 3.36 27.31
C ARG A 109 12.82 2.53 27.51
N ARG A 110 11.92 3.01 28.36
CA ARG A 110 10.58 2.44 28.46
C ARG A 110 9.76 2.84 27.24
N ALA A 111 9.08 1.88 26.63
CA ALA A 111 8.14 2.12 25.54
C ALA A 111 7.00 3.01 26.02
N HIS A 112 6.58 3.92 25.14
CA HIS A 112 5.30 4.61 25.31
C HIS A 112 4.16 3.62 25.03
N PRO A 113 3.04 3.66 25.77
CA PRO A 113 1.88 2.84 25.45
C PRO A 113 1.32 3.13 24.05
N ASN A 114 0.64 2.14 23.47
CA ASN A 114 -0.16 2.25 22.25
C ASN A 114 0.64 2.61 20.97
N LYS A 115 1.93 2.27 20.91
CA LYS A 115 2.74 2.40 19.69
C LYS A 115 2.70 1.10 18.89
N LEU A 116 2.76 1.22 17.57
CA LEU A 116 2.88 0.07 16.67
C LEU A 116 4.16 -0.70 17.01
N THR A 117 4.00 -1.99 17.28
CA THR A 117 5.15 -2.89 17.48
C THR A 117 5.73 -3.30 16.13
N ARG A 118 6.96 -3.82 16.14
CA ARG A 118 7.55 -4.40 14.93
C ARG A 118 6.76 -5.63 14.45
N ALA A 119 6.20 -6.42 15.36
CA ALA A 119 5.33 -7.54 15.03
C ALA A 119 4.08 -7.07 14.26
N CYS A 120 3.45 -5.97 14.69
CA CYS A 120 2.34 -5.35 13.96
C CYS A 120 2.77 -4.86 12.55
N GLU A 121 3.92 -4.20 12.44
CA GLU A 121 4.46 -3.78 11.13
C GLU A 121 4.73 -4.98 10.21
N GLN A 122 5.27 -6.08 10.75
CA GLN A 122 5.56 -7.28 9.98
C GLN A 122 4.28 -8.00 9.54
N ALA A 123 3.29 -8.14 10.43
CA ALA A 123 1.99 -8.73 10.11
C ALA A 123 1.28 -7.93 9.02
N PHE A 124 1.32 -6.59 9.12
CA PHE A 124 0.79 -5.69 8.10
C PHE A 124 1.49 -5.88 6.75
N LEU A 125 2.82 -5.88 6.71
CA LEU A 125 3.58 -6.04 5.47
C LEU A 125 3.38 -7.43 4.83
N ALA A 126 3.27 -8.48 5.65
CA ALA A 126 2.96 -9.83 5.18
C ALA A 126 1.58 -9.88 4.52
N ALA A 127 0.54 -9.37 5.19
CA ALA A 127 -0.81 -9.30 4.64
C ALA A 127 -0.88 -8.42 3.38
N LEU A 128 -0.12 -7.33 3.35
CA LEU A 128 -0.07 -6.42 2.20
C LEU A 128 0.60 -7.08 0.98
N SER A 129 1.66 -7.85 1.21
CA SER A 129 2.33 -8.64 0.18
C SER A 129 1.49 -9.79 -0.37
N ALA A 130 0.44 -10.19 0.33
CA ALA A 130 -0.49 -11.22 -0.12
C ALA A 130 -1.69 -10.66 -0.87
N THR A 131 -2.18 -9.46 -0.49
CA THR A 131 -3.50 -8.98 -0.92
C THR A 131 -3.48 -7.64 -1.67
N ALA A 132 -2.38 -6.88 -1.62
CA ALA A 132 -2.29 -5.49 -2.06
C ALA A 132 -3.35 -4.53 -1.45
N ASN A 133 -4.18 -4.98 -0.51
CA ASN A 133 -5.27 -4.20 0.06
C ASN A 133 -4.86 -3.64 1.43
N ILE A 134 -4.64 -2.33 1.48
CA ILE A 134 -4.16 -1.63 2.69
C ILE A 134 -5.18 -1.74 3.84
N ALA A 135 -6.48 -1.65 3.56
CA ALA A 135 -7.50 -1.68 4.61
C ALA A 135 -7.59 -3.07 5.25
N LEU A 136 -7.63 -4.12 4.42
CA LEU A 136 -7.63 -5.51 4.87
C LEU A 136 -6.34 -5.85 5.62
N SER A 137 -5.19 -5.41 5.11
CA SER A 137 -3.90 -5.63 5.77
C SER A 137 -3.79 -4.94 7.13
N ALA A 138 -4.39 -3.75 7.26
CA ALA A 138 -4.43 -3.03 8.52
C ALA A 138 -5.31 -3.75 9.56
N ALA A 139 -6.47 -4.26 9.12
CA ALA A 139 -7.34 -5.07 9.95
C ALA A 139 -6.65 -6.37 10.41
N ALA A 140 -5.95 -7.06 9.51
CA ALA A 140 -5.17 -8.27 9.82
C ALA A 140 -4.06 -8.02 10.85
N ALA A 141 -3.52 -6.80 10.90
CA ALA A 141 -2.51 -6.39 11.88
C ALA A 141 -3.09 -5.79 13.17
N GLY A 142 -4.43 -5.74 13.32
CA GLY A 142 -5.10 -5.18 14.50
C GLY A 142 -4.89 -3.66 14.68
N ALA A 143 -4.69 -2.92 13.60
CA ALA A 143 -4.41 -1.49 13.64
C ALA A 143 -5.19 -0.69 12.61
N SER A 144 -5.34 0.62 12.83
CA SER A 144 -6.05 1.48 11.90
C SER A 144 -5.19 1.82 10.69
N THR A 145 -5.84 1.99 9.53
CA THR A 145 -5.19 2.41 8.28
C THR A 145 -4.40 3.71 8.45
N ASN A 146 -4.91 4.63 9.27
CA ASN A 146 -4.25 5.90 9.56
C ASN A 146 -2.90 5.70 10.29
N ALA A 147 -2.80 4.74 11.21
CA ALA A 147 -1.56 4.46 11.92
C ALA A 147 -0.42 4.09 10.96
N PHE A 148 -0.70 3.25 9.95
CA PHE A 148 0.28 2.90 8.92
C PHE A 148 0.57 4.05 7.95
N ARG A 149 -0.42 4.90 7.63
CA ARG A 149 -0.18 6.12 6.83
C ARG A 149 0.77 7.08 7.55
N THR A 150 0.55 7.35 8.83
CA THR A 150 1.46 8.15 9.66
C THR A 150 2.83 7.48 9.74
N ARG A 151 2.88 6.16 9.95
CA ARG A 151 4.14 5.41 10.02
C ARG A 151 4.94 5.52 8.73
N ARG A 152 4.29 5.41 7.57
CA ARG A 152 4.88 5.61 6.23
C ARG A 152 5.45 7.02 6.06
N ALA A 153 4.73 8.04 6.54
CA ALA A 153 5.20 9.43 6.45
C ALA A 153 6.42 9.70 7.34
N THR A 154 6.48 9.11 8.54
CA THR A 154 7.57 9.35 9.51
C THR A 154 8.80 8.47 9.27
N ASN A 155 8.63 7.24 8.76
CA ASN A 155 9.72 6.27 8.63
C ASN A 155 9.99 5.92 7.15
N PRO A 156 11.06 6.45 6.53
CA PRO A 156 11.39 6.18 5.14
C PRO A 156 11.80 4.73 4.87
N ALA A 157 12.30 4.00 5.87
CA ALA A 157 12.61 2.58 5.72
C ALA A 157 11.32 1.76 5.61
N PHE A 158 10.37 2.00 6.51
CA PHE A 158 9.04 1.37 6.43
C PHE A 158 8.33 1.72 5.11
N ALA A 159 8.46 2.96 4.63
CA ALA A 159 7.89 3.36 3.34
C ALA A 159 8.50 2.63 2.12
N ARG A 160 9.76 2.16 2.21
CA ARG A 160 10.36 1.30 1.18
C ARG A 160 9.79 -0.11 1.25
N GLU A 161 9.79 -0.72 2.45
CA GLU A 161 9.24 -2.07 2.65
C GLU A 161 7.77 -2.15 2.24
N MET A 162 6.97 -1.14 2.58
CA MET A 162 5.55 -1.07 2.18
C MET A 162 5.37 -1.00 0.66
N ARG A 163 6.28 -0.36 -0.08
CA ARG A 163 6.25 -0.33 -1.54
C ARG A 163 6.62 -1.69 -2.14
N LEU A 164 7.63 -2.36 -1.59
CA LEU A 164 8.00 -3.71 -2.01
C LEU A 164 6.87 -4.72 -1.75
N ALA A 165 6.23 -4.63 -0.58
CA ALA A 165 5.08 -5.45 -0.25
C ALA A 165 3.90 -5.18 -1.21
N LEU A 166 3.59 -3.92 -1.52
CA LEU A 166 2.55 -3.59 -2.51
C LEU A 166 2.85 -4.17 -3.89
N GLN A 167 4.10 -4.08 -4.35
CA GLN A 167 4.53 -4.66 -5.62
C GLN A 167 4.30 -6.17 -5.64
N ALA A 168 4.78 -6.88 -4.61
CA ALA A 168 4.60 -8.33 -4.49
C ALA A 168 3.11 -8.74 -4.40
N GLY A 169 2.30 -7.97 -3.69
CA GLY A 169 0.85 -8.20 -3.63
C GLY A 169 0.16 -7.98 -4.97
N TYR A 170 0.58 -6.97 -5.72
CA TYR A 170 0.03 -6.68 -7.05
C TYR A 170 0.35 -7.82 -8.03
N GLU A 171 1.60 -8.28 -8.07
CA GLU A 171 2.04 -9.43 -8.89
C GLU A 171 1.22 -10.70 -8.57
N ARG A 172 0.88 -10.94 -7.30
CA ARG A 172 0.02 -12.06 -6.92
C ARG A 172 -1.43 -11.90 -7.39
N VAL A 173 -1.99 -10.70 -7.28
CA VAL A 173 -3.35 -10.42 -7.76
C VAL A 173 -3.42 -10.55 -9.28
N GLU A 174 -2.39 -10.10 -9.98
CA GLU A 174 -2.25 -10.27 -11.44
C GLU A 174 -2.17 -11.75 -11.82
N ALA A 175 -1.32 -12.53 -11.14
CA ALA A 175 -1.23 -13.97 -11.35
C ALA A 175 -2.57 -14.67 -11.07
N ALA A 176 -3.27 -14.31 -9.98
CA ALA A 176 -4.58 -14.84 -9.66
C ALA A 176 -5.66 -14.47 -10.70
N LEU A 177 -5.58 -13.28 -11.29
CA LEU A 177 -6.48 -12.86 -12.36
C LEU A 177 -6.23 -13.68 -13.64
N LEU A 178 -4.97 -13.90 -14.01
CA LEU A 178 -4.63 -14.75 -15.16
C LEU A 178 -5.07 -16.21 -14.93
N GLU A 179 -4.85 -16.74 -13.73
CA GLU A 179 -5.33 -18.07 -13.31
C GLU A 179 -6.85 -18.16 -13.43
N SER A 180 -7.59 -17.12 -13.02
CA SER A 180 -9.07 -17.10 -13.12
C SER A 180 -9.60 -17.16 -14.55
N TRP A 181 -8.79 -16.84 -15.54
CA TRP A 181 -9.17 -16.95 -16.95
C TRP A 181 -8.97 -18.35 -17.51
N HIS A 182 -8.21 -19.21 -16.82
CA HIS A 182 -8.01 -20.60 -17.21
C HIS A 182 -9.37 -21.32 -17.28
N PRO A 183 -9.68 -22.06 -18.36
CA PRO A 183 -10.96 -22.76 -18.51
C PRO A 183 -11.31 -23.67 -17.31
N GLY A 184 -10.31 -24.34 -16.73
CA GLY A 184 -10.48 -25.18 -15.54
C GLY A 184 -10.74 -24.41 -14.23
N ALA A 185 -10.41 -23.11 -14.17
CA ALA A 185 -10.73 -22.28 -13.00
C ALA A 185 -12.24 -21.94 -12.91
N ARG A 186 -13.01 -22.23 -13.97
CA ARG A 186 -14.46 -22.05 -14.05
C ARG A 186 -15.26 -23.32 -13.73
N GLU A 187 -14.59 -24.42 -13.38
CA GLU A 187 -15.27 -25.69 -13.09
C GLU A 187 -16.25 -25.60 -11.91
N ASP A 188 -16.02 -24.64 -10.99
CA ASP A 188 -16.90 -24.34 -9.85
C ASP A 188 -17.82 -23.10 -10.08
N GLU A 189 -17.91 -22.54 -11.29
CA GLU A 189 -18.79 -21.39 -11.62
C GLU A 189 -20.27 -21.77 -11.82
N ALA A 190 -20.70 -22.96 -11.38
CA ALA A 190 -22.08 -23.42 -11.50
C ALA A 190 -23.11 -22.44 -10.90
N TRP A 191 -22.73 -21.64 -9.88
CA TRP A 191 -23.59 -20.62 -9.28
C TRP A 191 -23.74 -19.34 -10.14
N ARG A 192 -22.88 -19.12 -11.14
CA ARG A 192 -22.97 -18.03 -12.13
C ARG A 192 -23.75 -18.42 -13.37
N SER A 193 -23.96 -19.71 -13.61
CA SER A 193 -24.89 -20.16 -14.63
C SER A 193 -26.31 -19.85 -14.16
N ASN A 194 -26.89 -18.81 -14.76
CA ASN A 194 -28.29 -18.45 -14.58
C ASN A 194 -29.19 -19.20 -15.59
N GLU A 195 -28.70 -20.31 -16.14
CA GLU A 195 -29.50 -21.14 -17.03
C GLU A 195 -30.64 -21.75 -16.21
N ALA A 196 -31.85 -21.26 -16.47
CA ALA A 196 -33.00 -21.67 -15.69
C ALA A 196 -33.17 -23.20 -15.83
N PRO A 197 -33.37 -23.93 -14.72
CA PRO A 197 -33.68 -25.34 -14.81
C PRO A 197 -34.92 -25.52 -15.71
N PRO A 198 -35.04 -26.66 -16.42
CA PRO A 198 -36.19 -26.92 -17.27
C PRO A 198 -37.47 -26.78 -16.44
N MET A 199 -38.43 -25.98 -16.93
CA MET A 199 -39.67 -25.76 -16.22
C MET A 199 -40.38 -27.10 -15.99
N PRO A 200 -40.79 -27.43 -14.75
CA PRO A 200 -41.57 -28.62 -14.48
C PRO A 200 -42.84 -28.64 -15.35
N ALA A 201 -43.23 -29.82 -15.84
CA ALA A 201 -44.47 -29.96 -16.60
C ALA A 201 -45.66 -29.52 -15.74
N MET A 202 -46.43 -28.55 -16.22
CA MET A 202 -47.61 -28.04 -15.56
C MET A 202 -48.74 -27.84 -16.56
N THR A 203 -49.98 -27.95 -16.09
CA THR A 203 -51.17 -27.68 -16.91
C THR A 203 -51.30 -26.18 -17.21
N ALA A 204 -52.04 -25.83 -18.27
CA ALA A 204 -52.30 -24.43 -18.62
C ALA A 204 -52.92 -23.63 -17.46
N ASN A 205 -53.81 -24.25 -16.66
CA ASN A 205 -54.41 -23.60 -15.50
C ASN A 205 -53.40 -23.32 -14.38
N GLN A 206 -52.48 -24.25 -14.11
CA GLN A 206 -51.41 -24.04 -13.13
C GLN A 206 -50.45 -22.93 -13.58
N ALA A 207 -50.14 -22.86 -14.88
CA ALA A 207 -49.34 -21.78 -15.45
C ALA A 207 -50.03 -20.41 -15.32
N LEU A 208 -51.32 -20.33 -15.65
CA LEU A 208 -52.11 -19.11 -15.50
C LEU A 208 -52.23 -18.65 -14.04
N GLN A 209 -52.37 -19.60 -13.11
CA GLN A 209 -52.42 -19.31 -11.67
C GLN A 209 -51.07 -18.78 -11.14
N LEU A 210 -49.95 -19.38 -11.54
CA LEU A 210 -48.61 -18.88 -11.21
C LEU A 210 -48.36 -17.48 -11.80
N LEU A 211 -48.75 -17.26 -13.06
CA LEU A 211 -48.65 -15.96 -13.71
C LEU A 211 -49.46 -14.90 -12.98
N TYR A 212 -50.68 -15.21 -12.55
CA TYR A 212 -51.54 -14.29 -11.80
C TYR A 212 -50.97 -13.96 -10.42
N LEU A 213 -50.51 -14.97 -9.66
CA LEU A 213 -49.94 -14.80 -8.33
C LEU A 213 -48.67 -13.93 -8.34
N HIS A 214 -47.77 -14.18 -9.29
CA HIS A 214 -46.51 -13.46 -9.40
C HIS A 214 -46.57 -12.27 -10.38
N GLN A 215 -47.74 -11.95 -10.96
CA GLN A 215 -47.89 -10.83 -11.90
C GLN A 215 -47.41 -9.51 -11.29
N LYS A 216 -47.80 -9.26 -10.04
CA LYS A 216 -47.42 -8.04 -9.33
C LYS A 216 -45.94 -8.04 -8.98
N GLU A 217 -45.40 -9.16 -8.53
CA GLU A 217 -44.01 -9.22 -8.10
C GLU A 217 -43.02 -9.24 -9.26
N ALA A 218 -43.36 -9.89 -10.38
CA ALA A 218 -42.51 -10.02 -11.56
C ALA A 218 -42.65 -8.86 -12.56
N ARG A 219 -43.81 -8.20 -12.63
CA ARG A 219 -44.02 -7.01 -13.50
C ARG A 219 -44.04 -5.68 -12.75
N LEU A 220 -44.33 -5.68 -11.46
CA LEU A 220 -44.36 -4.47 -10.62
C LEU A 220 -43.25 -4.48 -9.55
N THR A 221 -42.16 -5.26 -9.75
CA THR A 221 -41.06 -5.36 -8.78
C THR A 221 -40.59 -3.96 -8.35
N ALA A 222 -40.83 -3.68 -7.07
CA ALA A 222 -40.43 -2.50 -6.29
C ALA A 222 -40.56 -1.17 -7.03
N MET A 223 -41.60 -0.39 -6.72
CA MET A 223 -41.53 1.08 -6.85
C MET A 223 -40.15 1.50 -6.33
N PRO A 224 -39.25 2.00 -7.19
CA PRO A 224 -37.93 2.38 -6.75
C PRO A 224 -38.07 3.38 -5.60
N ALA A 225 -37.14 3.38 -4.64
CA ALA A 225 -37.25 4.25 -3.45
C ALA A 225 -37.44 5.74 -3.80
N TRP A 226 -37.08 6.17 -5.01
CA TRP A 226 -37.33 7.51 -5.53
C TRP A 226 -38.81 7.81 -5.84
N TRP A 227 -39.69 6.83 -5.99
CA TRP A 227 -41.13 7.05 -6.22
C TRP A 227 -41.86 7.43 -4.92
N ALA A 228 -41.28 7.20 -3.73
CA ALA A 228 -41.86 7.68 -2.48
C ALA A 228 -41.75 9.21 -2.36
N GLN A 229 -42.81 9.85 -1.86
CA GLN A 229 -42.78 11.27 -1.50
C GLN A 229 -41.87 11.48 -0.31
N ARG A 230 -40.99 12.47 -0.38
CA ARG A 230 -40.08 12.79 0.73
C ARG A 230 -40.85 13.55 1.82
N ALA A 231 -40.45 13.38 3.07
CA ALA A 231 -41.05 14.13 4.18
C ALA A 231 -40.90 15.64 3.95
N GLY A 232 -42.02 16.36 3.89
CA GLY A 232 -42.08 17.81 3.63
C GLY A 232 -42.10 18.22 2.15
N GLU A 233 -42.08 17.28 1.21
CA GLU A 233 -42.26 17.57 -0.23
C GLU A 233 -43.74 17.90 -0.48
N THR A 234 -44.04 19.00 -1.19
CA THR A 234 -45.41 19.30 -1.64
C THR A 234 -45.78 18.43 -2.85
N GLY A 235 -47.08 18.22 -3.10
CA GLY A 235 -47.55 17.39 -4.23
C GLY A 235 -47.00 17.85 -5.59
N ASP A 236 -46.98 19.16 -5.83
CA ASP A 236 -46.48 19.71 -7.11
C ASP A 236 -44.98 19.45 -7.33
N LEU A 237 -44.17 19.48 -6.26
CA LEU A 237 -42.74 19.18 -6.31
C LEU A 237 -42.49 17.68 -6.52
N HIS A 238 -43.33 16.84 -5.91
CA HIS A 238 -43.32 15.40 -6.14
C HIS A 238 -43.59 15.08 -7.62
N ASP A 239 -44.63 15.68 -8.19
CA ASP A 239 -45.03 15.46 -9.58
C ASP A 239 -44.03 16.02 -10.59
N ALA A 240 -43.41 17.17 -10.31
CA ALA A 240 -42.32 17.71 -11.13
C ALA A 240 -41.11 16.77 -11.14
N ARG A 241 -40.71 16.27 -9.97
CA ARG A 241 -39.59 15.34 -9.84
C ARG A 241 -39.84 14.00 -10.52
N LEU A 242 -41.06 13.47 -10.42
CA LEU A 242 -41.45 12.24 -11.13
C LEU A 242 -41.39 12.44 -12.65
N ARG A 243 -41.88 13.58 -13.15
CA ARG A 243 -41.81 13.92 -14.58
C ARG A 243 -40.36 13.99 -15.09
N ASP A 244 -39.47 14.66 -14.37
CA ASP A 244 -38.05 14.75 -14.77
C ASP A 244 -37.37 13.39 -14.82
N GLN A 245 -37.63 12.52 -13.84
CA GLN A 245 -37.06 11.17 -13.82
C GLN A 245 -37.63 10.28 -14.94
N TYR A 246 -38.92 10.44 -15.26
CA TYR A 246 -39.55 9.73 -16.38
C TYR A 246 -38.94 10.17 -17.72
N LEU A 247 -38.74 11.47 -17.92
CA LEU A 247 -38.10 11.99 -19.13
C LEU A 247 -36.64 11.53 -19.25
N ALA A 248 -35.88 11.53 -18.16
CA ALA A 248 -34.50 11.02 -18.15
C ALA A 248 -34.43 9.54 -18.53
N ARG A 249 -35.40 8.74 -18.06
CA ARG A 249 -35.51 7.32 -18.43
C ARG A 249 -35.84 7.14 -19.90
N LEU A 250 -36.79 7.90 -20.45
CA LEU A 250 -37.11 7.84 -21.88
C LEU A 250 -35.91 8.23 -22.75
N ALA A 251 -35.09 9.18 -22.30
CA ALA A 251 -33.86 9.57 -22.98
C ALA A 251 -32.82 8.43 -22.99
N ALA A 252 -32.57 7.79 -21.83
CA ALA A 252 -31.67 6.64 -21.75
C ALA A 252 -32.15 5.47 -22.62
N GLU A 253 -33.44 5.15 -22.61
CA GLU A 253 -34.02 4.10 -23.46
C GLU A 253 -33.96 4.46 -24.96
N ALA A 254 -33.94 5.74 -25.32
CA ALA A 254 -33.71 6.18 -26.70
C ALA A 254 -32.23 6.04 -27.10
N GLU A 255 -31.30 6.39 -26.21
CA GLU A 255 -29.86 6.20 -26.41
C GLU A 255 -29.49 4.73 -26.56
N ASP A 256 -30.01 3.85 -25.71
CA ASP A 256 -29.80 2.40 -25.80
C ASP A 256 -30.33 1.83 -27.12
N ARG A 257 -31.50 2.30 -27.57
CA ARG A 257 -32.05 1.92 -28.88
C ARG A 257 -31.16 2.42 -30.02
N LEU A 258 -30.65 3.64 -29.95
CA LEU A 258 -29.71 4.16 -30.95
C LEU A 258 -28.43 3.32 -30.98
N LEU A 259 -27.84 3.03 -29.81
CA LEU A 259 -26.67 2.16 -29.69
C LEU A 259 -26.93 0.76 -30.25
N ALA A 260 -28.06 0.14 -29.91
CA ALA A 260 -28.44 -1.16 -30.45
C ALA A 260 -28.63 -1.12 -31.98
N THR A 261 -29.12 0.00 -32.51
CA THR A 261 -29.26 0.20 -33.96
C THR A 261 -27.89 0.36 -34.63
N VAL A 262 -26.97 1.11 -34.02
CA VAL A 262 -25.58 1.26 -34.48
C VAL A 262 -24.86 -0.09 -34.45
N MET A 263 -24.92 -0.81 -33.34
CA MET A 263 -24.30 -2.15 -33.21
C MET A 263 -24.89 -3.16 -34.21
N ARG A 264 -26.20 -3.09 -34.48
CA ARG A 264 -26.84 -3.90 -35.51
C ARG A 264 -26.40 -3.47 -36.91
N ASN A 265 -26.20 -2.18 -37.17
CA ASN A 265 -25.71 -1.66 -38.45
C ASN A 265 -24.23 -2.01 -38.67
N ASP A 266 -23.38 -1.96 -37.65
CA ASP A 266 -21.97 -2.36 -37.71
C ASP A 266 -21.85 -3.86 -37.99
N ARG A 267 -22.61 -4.69 -37.26
CA ARG A 267 -22.69 -6.13 -37.54
C ARG A 267 -23.30 -6.42 -38.91
N SER A 268 -24.25 -5.60 -39.36
CA SER A 268 -24.82 -5.72 -40.72
C SER A 268 -23.84 -5.25 -41.78
N ALA A 269 -22.97 -4.28 -41.49
CA ALA A 269 -21.90 -3.82 -42.37
C ALA A 269 -20.80 -4.89 -42.46
N GLU A 270 -20.41 -5.51 -41.35
CA GLU A 270 -19.53 -6.69 -41.33
C GLU A 270 -20.12 -7.85 -42.16
N ILE A 271 -21.42 -8.12 -42.06
CA ILE A 271 -22.09 -9.16 -42.87
C ILE A 271 -22.21 -8.74 -44.35
N ARG A 272 -22.50 -7.47 -44.64
CA ARG A 272 -22.59 -6.94 -46.03
C ARG A 272 -21.20 -6.89 -46.70
N HIS A 273 -20.14 -6.77 -45.92
CA HIS A 273 -18.74 -6.84 -46.36
C HIS A 273 -18.14 -8.26 -46.24
N GLY A 274 -18.93 -9.25 -45.79
CA GLY A 274 -18.52 -10.64 -45.66
C GLY A 274 -18.73 -11.48 -46.92
N ARG A 275 -18.07 -11.11 -48.03
CA ARG A 275 -17.50 -12.00 -49.07
C ARG A 275 -16.85 -11.15 -50.18
N GLY A 276 -15.57 -10.79 -50.00
CA GLY A 276 -14.74 -10.25 -51.09
C GLY A 276 -13.80 -9.11 -50.73
N MET A 277 -13.21 -9.06 -49.53
CA MET A 277 -12.16 -8.09 -49.18
C MET A 277 -11.02 -8.72 -48.36
N ASP A 278 -10.72 -9.99 -48.62
CA ASP A 278 -9.45 -10.61 -48.19
C ASP A 278 -8.38 -10.63 -49.30
N ASP A 279 -8.71 -10.18 -50.52
CA ASP A 279 -7.79 -10.19 -51.68
C ASP A 279 -7.05 -8.85 -51.93
N ASP A 280 -7.40 -7.77 -51.22
CA ASP A 280 -6.73 -6.45 -51.32
C ASP A 280 -6.24 -5.94 -49.95
N ALA A 281 -5.83 -6.84 -49.06
CA ALA A 281 -4.90 -6.43 -48.01
C ALA A 281 -3.62 -5.96 -48.73
N PRO A 282 -3.14 -4.71 -48.53
CA PRO A 282 -1.93 -4.26 -49.19
C PRO A 282 -0.80 -5.22 -48.81
N VAL A 283 -0.24 -5.92 -49.81
CA VAL A 283 0.91 -6.79 -49.61
C VAL A 283 2.04 -5.91 -49.09
N LEU A 284 2.30 -6.00 -47.80
CA LEU A 284 3.41 -5.31 -47.18
C LEU A 284 4.69 -5.87 -47.82
N PRO A 285 5.62 -5.02 -48.29
CA PRO A 285 6.87 -5.50 -48.85
C PRO A 285 7.62 -6.33 -47.81
N ALA A 286 8.37 -7.32 -48.27
CA ALA A 286 9.21 -8.13 -47.40
C ALA A 286 10.17 -7.22 -46.60
N LEU A 287 10.47 -7.57 -45.35
CA LEU A 287 11.20 -6.71 -44.41
C LEU A 287 12.59 -6.26 -44.92
N ASP A 288 13.18 -7.05 -45.82
CA ASP A 288 14.45 -6.80 -46.51
C ASP A 288 14.36 -5.74 -47.61
N GLN A 289 13.15 -5.45 -48.12
CA GLN A 289 12.88 -4.40 -49.11
C GLN A 289 12.62 -3.03 -48.48
N VAL A 290 12.43 -2.95 -47.17
CA VAL A 290 12.29 -1.68 -46.42
C VAL A 290 13.69 -1.12 -46.15
N THR A 291 14.34 -0.58 -47.17
CA THR A 291 15.63 0.10 -47.02
C THR A 291 15.43 1.53 -46.51
N GLY A 292 16.13 1.92 -45.43
CA GLY A 292 16.15 3.31 -44.94
C GLY A 292 15.93 3.51 -43.44
N TRP A 293 15.63 2.45 -42.67
CA TRP A 293 15.43 2.56 -41.21
C TRP A 293 16.71 2.48 -40.37
N SER A 294 17.84 2.13 -40.97
CA SER A 294 19.15 2.27 -40.35
C SER A 294 20.08 3.10 -41.23
N ARG A 295 20.23 4.39 -40.91
CA ARG A 295 21.48 5.13 -41.21
C ARG A 295 22.56 4.81 -40.17
N ALA A 296 22.57 3.58 -39.66
CA ALA A 296 23.64 3.10 -38.82
C ALA A 296 24.70 2.49 -39.74
N ASP A 297 25.87 3.12 -39.74
CA ASP A 297 27.06 2.67 -40.43
C ASP A 297 27.42 1.24 -39.96
N PRO A 298 27.40 0.22 -40.84
CA PRO A 298 27.56 -1.18 -40.46
C PRO A 298 28.95 -1.48 -39.88
N ASP A 299 29.93 -0.64 -40.16
CA ASP A 299 31.32 -0.81 -39.67
C ASP A 299 31.56 -0.14 -38.31
N LYS A 300 30.54 0.52 -37.74
CA LYS A 300 30.68 1.24 -36.49
C LYS A 300 30.48 0.30 -35.30
N VAL A 301 31.58 -0.15 -34.72
CA VAL A 301 31.61 -1.00 -33.52
C VAL A 301 30.80 -0.35 -32.38
N PRO A 302 29.78 -1.04 -31.83
CA PRO A 302 29.02 -0.55 -30.68
C PRO A 302 29.94 -0.40 -29.47
N ALA A 303 29.95 0.77 -28.84
CA ALA A 303 30.86 1.03 -27.71
C ALA A 303 30.50 0.28 -26.42
N ASP A 304 29.33 -0.37 -26.34
CA ASP A 304 28.94 -1.26 -25.22
C ASP A 304 27.77 -2.16 -25.61
N GLY A 305 27.94 -3.48 -25.56
CA GLY A 305 26.94 -4.47 -25.98
C GLY A 305 25.81 -4.75 -24.97
N SER A 306 25.81 -4.07 -23.83
CA SER A 306 24.89 -4.37 -22.71
C SER A 306 23.71 -3.40 -22.53
N ARG A 307 23.52 -2.43 -23.44
CA ARG A 307 22.44 -1.43 -23.34
C ARG A 307 21.68 -1.23 -24.66
N ALA A 308 20.36 -1.38 -24.61
CA ALA A 308 19.48 -1.08 -25.74
C ALA A 308 19.34 0.44 -25.94
N LEU A 309 19.49 0.89 -27.19
CA LEU A 309 19.24 2.26 -27.63
C LEU A 309 17.77 2.39 -28.08
N PHE A 310 17.02 3.27 -27.46
CA PHE A 310 15.76 3.77 -28.03
C PHE A 310 15.96 5.23 -28.46
N GLY A 311 15.78 5.51 -29.75
CA GLY A 311 15.61 6.87 -30.27
C GLY A 311 16.86 7.77 -30.34
N GLY A 312 18.07 7.20 -30.49
CA GLY A 312 19.20 7.86 -31.17
C GLY A 312 19.79 9.19 -30.65
N HIS A 313 19.28 9.81 -29.57
CA HIS A 313 19.81 11.10 -29.12
C HIS A 313 20.28 11.09 -27.66
N ARG A 314 21.52 11.55 -27.45
CA ARG A 314 22.07 11.88 -26.12
C ARG A 314 21.75 13.35 -25.80
N VAL A 315 21.26 13.61 -24.57
CA VAL A 315 20.83 14.95 -24.10
C VAL A 315 21.96 16.00 -24.16
N GLU A 316 23.21 15.55 -24.23
CA GLU A 316 24.41 16.37 -24.30
C GLU A 316 24.59 17.06 -25.66
N HIS A 317 23.95 16.56 -26.72
CA HIS A 317 24.07 17.10 -28.09
C HIS A 317 22.82 17.82 -28.63
N LEU A 318 21.80 18.03 -27.80
CA LEU A 318 20.64 18.84 -28.22
C LEU A 318 21.07 20.29 -28.45
N THR A 319 20.67 20.83 -29.60
CA THR A 319 20.87 22.25 -29.92
C THR A 319 20.08 23.13 -28.93
N PRO A 320 20.45 24.41 -28.75
CA PRO A 320 19.76 25.31 -27.81
C PRO A 320 18.24 25.41 -28.05
N GLU A 321 17.80 25.31 -29.30
CA GLU A 321 16.39 25.40 -29.71
C GLU A 321 15.58 24.15 -29.29
N GLU A 322 16.16 22.96 -29.42
CA GLU A 322 15.52 21.71 -29.01
C GLU A 322 15.42 21.60 -27.48
N LYS A 323 16.43 22.12 -26.75
CA LYS A 323 16.36 22.28 -25.28
C LYS A 323 15.25 23.26 -24.86
N ALA A 324 14.93 24.25 -25.68
CA ALA A 324 13.86 25.21 -25.40
C ALA A 324 12.46 24.61 -25.65
N LEU A 325 12.31 23.76 -26.67
CA LEU A 325 11.06 23.06 -26.98
C LEU A 325 10.69 22.04 -25.89
N ALA A 326 11.68 21.28 -25.40
CA ALA A 326 11.49 20.34 -24.29
C ALA A 326 11.09 21.04 -22.97
N ARG A 327 11.48 22.31 -22.76
CA ARG A 327 11.06 23.11 -21.60
C ARG A 327 9.64 23.67 -21.73
N ARG A 328 9.11 23.85 -22.94
CA ARG A 328 7.74 24.37 -23.19
C ARG A 328 6.64 23.33 -22.94
N GLY A 329 6.94 22.04 -23.03
CA GLY A 329 5.98 20.96 -22.70
C GLY A 329 5.60 20.82 -21.22
N ARG A 330 6.16 21.64 -20.31
CA ARG A 330 5.95 21.54 -18.85
C ARG A 330 5.27 22.76 -18.22
N ARG A 331 4.56 23.57 -19.00
CA ARG A 331 3.78 24.75 -18.54
C ARG A 331 2.39 24.82 -19.18
N MET A 332 1.52 23.84 -18.91
CA MET A 332 0.06 24.05 -18.95
C MET A 332 -0.63 23.22 -17.87
N THR A 333 -0.33 23.52 -16.61
CA THR A 333 -1.25 23.36 -15.47
C THR A 333 -0.89 24.40 -14.41
N LYS A 334 -1.40 25.63 -14.59
CA LYS A 334 -1.75 26.62 -13.56
C LYS A 334 -1.88 27.99 -14.20
N ARG A 335 -3.11 28.41 -14.43
CA ARG A 335 -3.57 29.78 -14.13
C ARG A 335 -5.06 29.69 -13.81
N GLY A 336 -5.39 29.87 -12.53
CA GLY A 336 -6.69 30.36 -12.13
C GLY A 336 -6.76 31.85 -12.45
N GLY A 337 -7.90 32.22 -13.04
CA GLY A 337 -8.63 33.44 -12.73
C GLY A 337 -9.97 32.99 -12.20
#